data_AF-A0A4R8G2Y3-F1
#
_entry.id   AF-A0A4R8G2Y3-F1
#
_cell.length_a   1.000
_cell.length_b   1.000
_cell.length_c   1.000
_cell.angle_alpha   90.00
_cell.angle_beta   90.00
_cell.angle_gamma   90.00
#
_symmetry.space_group_name_H-M   'P 1'
#
loop_
_entity.id
_entity.type
_entity.pdbx_description
1 polymer ?
#
loop_
_entity_poly.entity_id
_entity_poly.type
_entity_poly.pdbx_seq_one_letter_code
_entity_poly.pdbx_strand_id
1 'polypeptide(L)'
;MEHSKFGAFMIQCDKCSKGWSLSEKDMKADIIVCQDPECHSEFSIYEGIKNGLKKIEDNISPNFFLANELYNLMIEVKIGYTSHVELPPNINKIYKVILFPLGPFLAGATDITRNGFTVFTSLPENADETMLGELGKIKALIHYKGEDYHVPWLHMLQYAFDQLRSDEYLTSILLSEIALETYVNSMLTIGYSEIGLDKDSISRLLEAGRMHDKVNPLMQNLYGVKLQGSDVWGKWSKKVLEWRNQIAHGSKVTATKEEAILAFESVVDSIFHFIEGVDNHRKKQGYPNGMFYRT
;
A
#
# COMPACT_ATOMS: atom_id res chain seq x y z
N MET A 1 -5.72 -26.45 -5.26
CA MET A 1 -4.85 -25.63 -4.39
C MET A 1 -3.96 -24.84 -5.33
N GLU A 2 -4.10 -23.52 -5.35
CA GLU A 2 -3.32 -22.67 -6.25
C GLU A 2 -2.67 -21.58 -5.40
N HIS A 3 -1.34 -21.52 -5.50
CA HIS A 3 -0.51 -20.51 -4.87
C HIS A 3 0.02 -19.63 -5.99
N SER A 4 -0.14 -18.33 -5.87
CA SER A 4 0.34 -17.37 -6.87
C SER A 4 1.11 -16.28 -6.16
N LYS A 5 2.41 -16.17 -6.46
CA LYS A 5 3.25 -15.07 -6.00
C LYS A 5 2.91 -13.85 -6.85
N PHE A 6 2.32 -12.84 -6.24
CA PHE A 6 2.02 -11.57 -6.90
C PHE A 6 3.02 -10.53 -6.41
N GLY A 7 3.45 -9.59 -7.25
CA GLY A 7 4.18 -8.43 -6.74
C GLY A 7 3.34 -7.71 -5.69
N ALA A 8 3.96 -7.14 -4.65
CA ALA A 8 3.30 -6.39 -3.57
C ALA A 8 2.61 -5.09 -4.04
N PHE A 9 2.47 -4.88 -5.35
CA PHE A 9 1.87 -3.71 -5.97
C PHE A 9 0.90 -4.13 -7.07
N MET A 10 -0.17 -3.35 -7.19
CA MET A 10 -1.03 -3.35 -8.38
C MET A 10 -0.56 -2.24 -9.31
N ILE A 11 -0.56 -2.51 -10.61
CA ILE A 11 -0.50 -1.49 -11.64
C ILE A 11 -1.93 -1.15 -12.05
N GLN A 12 -2.22 0.13 -12.26
CA GLN A 12 -3.49 0.58 -12.82
C GLN A 12 -3.30 1.62 -13.92
N CYS A 13 -4.05 1.44 -15.01
CA CYS A 13 -4.18 2.43 -16.07
C CYS A 13 -5.08 3.59 -15.60
N ASP A 14 -4.60 4.83 -15.74
CA ASP A 14 -5.37 6.04 -15.43
C ASP A 14 -6.55 6.25 -16.40
N LYS A 15 -6.39 5.88 -17.67
CA LYS A 15 -7.41 6.14 -18.70
C LYS A 15 -8.62 5.22 -18.63
N CYS A 16 -8.40 3.91 -18.45
CA CYS A 16 -9.49 2.92 -18.41
C CYS A 16 -9.74 2.33 -17.02
N SER A 17 -8.97 2.74 -16.00
CA SER A 17 -9.09 2.23 -14.61
C SER A 17 -8.88 0.72 -14.43
N LYS A 18 -8.45 0.00 -15.47
CA LYS A 18 -8.11 -1.41 -15.41
C LYS A 18 -6.84 -1.59 -14.58
N GLY A 19 -6.92 -2.44 -13.56
CA GLY A 19 -5.82 -2.80 -12.68
C GLY A 19 -5.41 -4.27 -12.84
N TRP A 20 -4.14 -4.56 -12.63
CA TRP A 20 -3.59 -5.92 -12.60
C TRP A 20 -2.41 -6.02 -11.64
N SER A 21 -2.17 -7.23 -11.13
CA SER A 21 -1.03 -7.48 -10.25
C SER A 21 0.29 -7.30 -11.01
N LEU A 22 1.27 -6.66 -10.35
CA LEU A 22 2.60 -6.46 -10.91
C LEU A 22 3.30 -7.81 -11.14
N SER A 23 3.78 -8.05 -12.36
CA SER A 23 4.60 -9.22 -12.72
C SER A 23 6.09 -8.90 -12.77
N GLU A 24 6.96 -9.92 -12.74
CA GLU A 24 8.41 -9.74 -12.90
C GLU A 24 8.77 -9.13 -14.27
N LYS A 25 7.96 -9.40 -15.30
CA LYS A 25 8.13 -8.79 -16.63
C LYS A 25 7.89 -7.28 -16.56
N ASP A 26 6.85 -6.87 -15.85
CA ASP A 26 6.52 -5.45 -15.67
C ASP A 26 7.63 -4.74 -14.89
N MET A 27 8.20 -5.38 -13.86
CA MET A 27 9.34 -4.84 -13.08
C MET A 27 10.62 -4.61 -13.89
N LYS A 28 10.76 -5.26 -15.05
CA LYS A 28 11.92 -5.11 -15.95
C LYS A 28 11.65 -4.14 -17.10
N ALA A 29 10.40 -3.73 -17.30
CA ALA A 29 10.01 -2.86 -18.40
C ALA A 29 10.14 -1.39 -18.01
N ASP A 30 10.73 -0.58 -18.89
CA ASP A 30 10.76 0.87 -18.71
C ASP A 30 9.38 1.50 -18.96
N ILE A 31 8.61 0.92 -19.89
CA ILE A 31 7.26 1.35 -20.27
C ILE A 31 6.32 0.16 -20.17
N ILE A 32 5.17 0.38 -19.54
CA ILE A 32 4.08 -0.58 -19.43
C ILE A 32 2.98 -0.18 -20.41
N VAL A 33 2.50 -1.14 -21.19
CA VAL A 33 1.33 -0.97 -22.05
C VAL A 33 0.10 -1.52 -21.34
N CYS A 34 -0.98 -0.74 -21.32
CA CYS A 34 -2.24 -1.15 -20.72
C CYS A 34 -2.73 -2.50 -21.28
N GLN A 35 -3.05 -3.45 -20.39
CA GLN A 35 -3.57 -4.78 -20.76
C GLN A 35 -5.03 -4.76 -21.25
N ASP A 36 -5.62 -3.59 -21.39
CA ASP A 36 -6.92 -3.41 -22.03
C ASP A 36 -6.73 -3.33 -23.56
N PRO A 37 -7.29 -4.27 -24.34
CA PRO A 37 -7.19 -4.27 -25.79
C PRO A 37 -7.72 -2.99 -26.46
N GLU A 38 -8.55 -2.20 -25.76
CA GLU A 38 -9.13 -0.98 -26.34
C GLU A 38 -8.40 0.32 -25.91
N CYS A 39 -7.59 0.29 -24.85
CA CYS A 39 -6.99 1.50 -24.27
C CYS A 39 -5.59 1.80 -24.82
N HIS A 40 -4.76 0.76 -24.98
CA HIS A 40 -3.35 0.84 -25.45
C HIS A 40 -2.49 1.96 -24.83
N SER A 41 -2.85 2.46 -23.65
CA SER A 41 -2.12 3.57 -23.03
C SER A 41 -0.79 3.10 -22.48
N GLU A 42 0.22 3.93 -22.67
CA GLU A 42 1.59 3.70 -22.21
C GLU A 42 1.88 4.60 -21.01
N PHE A 43 2.53 4.04 -20.00
CA PHE A 43 2.92 4.74 -18.79
C PHE A 43 4.11 4.03 -18.12
N SER A 44 4.82 4.71 -17.23
CA SER A 44 5.92 4.08 -16.49
C SER A 44 5.41 3.13 -15.40
N ILE A 45 6.22 2.16 -14.98
CA ILE A 45 5.85 1.31 -13.83
C ILE A 45 5.49 2.13 -12.59
N TYR A 46 6.20 3.23 -12.35
CA TYR A 46 5.96 4.13 -11.21
C TYR A 46 4.59 4.82 -11.32
N GLU A 47 4.22 5.29 -12.50
CA GLU A 47 2.89 5.85 -12.76
C GLU A 47 1.79 4.83 -12.55
N GLY A 48 1.97 3.62 -13.09
CA GLY A 48 1.03 2.52 -12.92
C GLY A 48 0.77 2.18 -11.45
N ILE A 49 1.83 2.11 -10.65
CA ILE A 49 1.69 1.85 -9.20
C ILE A 49 1.05 3.03 -8.49
N LYS A 50 1.46 4.28 -8.76
CA LYS A 50 0.84 5.49 -8.19
C LYS A 50 -0.68 5.48 -8.42
N ASN A 51 -1.11 5.19 -9.64
CA ASN A 51 -2.53 5.13 -10.00
C ASN A 51 -3.27 4.05 -9.20
N GLY A 52 -2.66 2.87 -9.05
CA GLY A 52 -3.22 1.78 -8.26
C GLY A 52 -3.39 2.16 -6.78
N LEU A 53 -2.42 2.87 -6.20
CA LEU A 53 -2.47 3.29 -4.80
C LEU A 53 -3.51 4.40 -4.54
N LYS A 54 -3.73 5.28 -5.51
CA LYS A 54 -4.66 6.42 -5.35
C LYS A 54 -6.12 6.05 -5.61
N LYS A 55 -6.43 4.83 -6.05
CA LYS A 55 -7.81 4.41 -6.29
C LYS A 55 -8.53 4.12 -4.98
N ILE A 56 -9.12 5.17 -4.40
CA ILE A 56 -9.81 5.11 -3.10
C ILE A 56 -11.15 4.36 -3.17
N GLU A 57 -11.75 4.25 -4.37
CA GLU A 57 -13.13 3.76 -4.54
C GLU A 57 -13.27 2.23 -4.64
N ASP A 58 -12.20 1.47 -4.90
CA ASP A 58 -12.29 0.01 -4.99
C ASP A 58 -12.15 -0.68 -3.62
N ASN A 59 -13.29 -0.85 -2.94
CA ASN A 59 -13.39 -1.69 -1.73
C ASN A 59 -13.02 -3.17 -1.98
N ILE A 60 -13.12 -3.61 -3.24
CA ILE A 60 -12.99 -5.00 -3.69
C ILE A 60 -11.56 -5.34 -4.11
N SER A 61 -10.80 -4.35 -4.59
CA SER A 61 -9.43 -4.59 -5.05
C SER A 61 -8.54 -5.00 -3.86
N PRO A 62 -7.69 -6.02 -4.02
CA PRO A 62 -6.66 -6.33 -3.04
C PRO A 62 -5.84 -5.08 -2.77
N ASN A 63 -5.87 -4.64 -1.52
CA ASN A 63 -4.85 -3.73 -1.05
C ASN A 63 -3.57 -4.56 -0.93
N PHE A 64 -2.85 -4.71 -2.04
CA PHE A 64 -1.60 -5.47 -2.10
C PHE A 64 -0.48 -4.79 -1.30
N PHE A 65 -0.74 -3.60 -0.74
CA PHE A 65 0.05 -3.05 0.35
C PHE A 65 0.42 -4.15 1.34
N LEU A 66 1.71 -4.46 1.40
CA LEU A 66 2.33 -5.41 2.35
C LEU A 66 1.96 -6.90 2.15
N ALA A 67 0.92 -7.22 1.38
CA ALA A 67 0.55 -8.58 1.02
C ALA A 67 1.18 -8.96 -0.32
N ASN A 68 2.33 -9.63 -0.26
CA ASN A 68 3.03 -10.12 -1.44
C ASN A 68 2.51 -11.48 -1.94
N GLU A 69 1.56 -12.10 -1.24
CA GLU A 69 1.01 -13.39 -1.63
C GLU A 69 -0.50 -13.44 -1.44
N LEU A 70 -1.14 -14.20 -2.32
CA LEU A 70 -2.57 -14.45 -2.33
C LEU A 70 -2.78 -15.95 -2.16
N TYR A 71 -3.51 -16.34 -1.11
CA TYR A 71 -3.89 -17.71 -0.86
C TYR A 71 -5.39 -17.91 -1.13
N ASN A 72 -5.70 -18.84 -2.03
CA ASN A 72 -7.05 -19.12 -2.47
C ASN A 72 -7.48 -20.51 -1.99
N LEU A 73 -8.65 -20.56 -1.36
CA LEU A 73 -9.23 -21.83 -0.92
C LEU A 73 -10.74 -21.85 -1.05
N MET A 74 -11.27 -23.07 -1.15
CA MET A 74 -12.69 -23.36 -1.02
C MET A 74 -12.93 -23.90 0.38
N ILE A 75 -13.91 -23.33 1.09
CA ILE A 75 -14.28 -23.70 2.45
C ILE A 75 -15.69 -24.28 2.39
N GLU A 76 -15.87 -25.48 2.92
CA GLU A 76 -17.19 -26.05 3.17
C GLU A 76 -17.64 -25.61 4.57
N VAL A 77 -18.83 -25.04 4.65
CA VAL A 77 -19.40 -24.51 5.90
C VAL A 77 -20.81 -25.04 6.08
N LYS A 78 -21.29 -25.03 7.32
CA LYS A 78 -22.69 -25.29 7.63
C LYS A 78 -23.40 -23.96 7.88
N ILE A 79 -24.44 -23.65 7.11
CA ILE A 79 -25.10 -22.33 7.16
C ILE A 79 -25.71 -22.11 8.56
N GLY A 80 -25.43 -20.95 9.17
CA GLY A 80 -25.84 -20.60 10.53
C GLY A 80 -24.89 -21.07 11.63
N TYR A 81 -23.77 -21.71 11.29
CA TYR A 81 -22.75 -22.16 12.24
C TYR A 81 -21.41 -21.48 11.99
N THR A 82 -20.59 -21.41 13.03
CA THR A 82 -19.20 -20.98 12.94
C THR A 82 -18.30 -22.14 12.52
N SER A 83 -17.30 -21.87 11.70
CA SER A 83 -16.29 -22.86 11.29
C SER A 83 -14.91 -22.23 11.36
N HIS A 84 -13.95 -22.93 11.95
CA HIS A 84 -12.56 -22.48 11.97
C HIS A 84 -11.82 -22.97 10.73
N VAL A 85 -11.05 -22.08 10.12
CA VAL A 85 -10.24 -22.34 8.94
C VAL A 85 -8.78 -22.25 9.33
N GLU A 86 -8.09 -23.38 9.29
CA GLU A 86 -6.64 -23.43 9.49
C GLU A 86 -5.90 -23.01 8.23
N LEU A 87 -4.80 -22.29 8.42
CA LEU A 87 -3.95 -21.82 7.33
C LEU A 87 -2.56 -22.45 7.35
N PRO A 88 -1.91 -22.53 6.18
CA PRO A 88 -0.55 -23.04 6.08
C PRO A 88 0.45 -22.29 6.98
N PRO A 89 1.46 -22.97 7.54
CA PRO A 89 2.39 -22.38 8.49
C PRO A 89 3.34 -21.33 7.88
N ASN A 90 3.41 -21.21 6.55
CA ASN A 90 4.21 -20.20 5.85
C ASN A 90 3.51 -18.82 5.79
N ILE A 91 2.32 -18.67 6.36
CA ILE A 91 1.64 -17.38 6.48
C ILE A 91 2.19 -16.64 7.70
N ASN A 92 2.93 -15.54 7.49
CA ASN A 92 3.48 -14.75 8.60
C ASN A 92 2.45 -13.76 9.18
N LYS A 93 1.69 -13.09 8.32
CA LYS A 93 0.66 -12.12 8.71
C LYS A 93 -0.44 -12.02 7.66
N ILE A 94 -1.69 -12.00 8.09
CA ILE A 94 -2.85 -11.78 7.23
C ILE A 94 -3.23 -10.30 7.28
N TYR A 95 -3.48 -9.71 6.12
CA TYR A 95 -3.95 -8.33 5.99
C TYR A 95 -5.44 -8.26 5.66
N LYS A 96 -5.94 -9.16 4.83
CA LYS A 96 -7.34 -9.17 4.41
C LYS A 96 -7.80 -10.60 4.12
N VAL A 97 -9.01 -10.91 4.56
CA VAL A 97 -9.75 -12.11 4.17
C VAL A 97 -10.99 -11.63 3.44
N ILE A 98 -11.16 -12.07 2.19
CA ILE A 98 -12.35 -11.79 1.38
C ILE A 98 -13.09 -13.10 1.19
N LEU A 99 -14.36 -13.13 1.58
CA LEU A 99 -15.22 -14.29 1.47
C LEU A 99 -16.26 -14.08 0.38
N PHE A 100 -16.38 -15.06 -0.51
CA PHE A 100 -17.38 -15.11 -1.57
C PHE A 100 -18.29 -16.32 -1.32
N PRO A 101 -19.43 -16.14 -0.63
CA PRO A 101 -20.40 -17.22 -0.47
C PRO A 101 -20.96 -17.65 -1.83
N LEU A 102 -20.95 -18.95 -2.09
CA LEU A 102 -21.52 -19.56 -3.29
C LEU A 102 -22.91 -20.09 -2.97
N GLY A 103 -23.86 -19.17 -2.84
CA GLY A 103 -25.24 -19.46 -2.49
C GLY A 103 -25.95 -18.26 -1.86
N PRO A 104 -27.25 -18.38 -1.55
CA PRO A 104 -28.04 -17.29 -0.98
C PRO A 104 -27.85 -17.19 0.55
N PHE A 105 -26.60 -17.04 0.99
CA PHE A 105 -26.24 -16.82 2.38
C PHE A 105 -25.11 -15.79 2.48
N LEU A 106 -24.94 -15.22 3.67
CA LEU A 106 -23.91 -14.23 3.98
C LEU A 106 -22.78 -14.91 4.76
N ALA A 107 -21.56 -14.38 4.61
CA ALA A 107 -20.38 -14.87 5.31
C ALA A 107 -19.52 -13.71 5.80
N GLY A 108 -18.92 -13.88 6.98
CA GLY A 108 -17.91 -12.98 7.50
C GLY A 108 -16.77 -13.72 8.19
N ALA A 109 -15.64 -13.04 8.34
CA ALA A 109 -14.45 -13.56 9.00
C ALA A 109 -14.19 -12.80 10.30
N THR A 110 -13.81 -13.53 11.35
CA THR A 110 -13.37 -13.01 12.65
C THR A 110 -12.14 -13.79 13.14
N ASP A 111 -11.54 -13.35 14.24
CA ASP A 111 -10.40 -14.00 14.89
C ASP A 111 -9.24 -14.30 13.91
N ILE A 112 -8.95 -13.32 13.05
CA ILE A 112 -7.95 -13.47 12.00
C ILE A 112 -6.56 -13.45 12.63
N THR A 113 -5.90 -14.61 12.59
CA THR A 113 -4.53 -14.80 13.06
C THR A 113 -3.68 -15.41 11.96
N ARG A 114 -2.36 -15.45 12.13
CA ARG A 114 -1.47 -16.13 11.18
C ARG A 114 -1.78 -17.62 10.99
N ASN A 115 -2.43 -18.25 11.97
CA ASN A 115 -2.74 -19.69 11.95
C ASN A 115 -4.08 -19.99 11.29
N GLY A 116 -4.92 -18.99 11.05
CA GLY A 116 -6.31 -19.23 10.65
C GLY A 116 -7.25 -18.10 11.02
N PHE A 117 -8.52 -18.30 10.69
CA PHE A 117 -9.60 -17.37 11.00
C PHE A 117 -10.91 -18.16 11.21
N THR A 118 -11.86 -17.54 11.88
CA THR A 118 -13.19 -18.10 12.09
C THR A 118 -14.15 -17.51 11.06
N VAL A 119 -14.86 -18.38 10.34
CA VAL A 119 -15.96 -17.99 9.45
C VAL A 119 -17.27 -18.12 10.21
N PHE A 120 -18.10 -17.08 10.12
CA PHE A 120 -19.50 -17.13 10.52
C PHE A 120 -20.38 -16.95 9.29
N THR A 121 -21.52 -17.64 9.29
CA THR A 121 -22.50 -17.54 8.20
C THR A 121 -23.86 -17.16 8.74
N SER A 122 -24.61 -16.40 7.95
CA SER A 122 -25.98 -16.00 8.28
C SER A 122 -26.85 -16.01 7.02
N LEU A 123 -28.16 -15.90 7.22
CA LEU A 123 -29.12 -15.75 6.14
C LEU A 123 -29.44 -14.25 5.94
N PRO A 124 -29.67 -13.79 4.69
CA PRO A 124 -30.18 -12.46 4.44
C PRO A 124 -31.65 -12.35 4.90
N GLU A 125 -32.12 -11.12 5.09
CA GLU A 125 -33.53 -10.87 5.44
C GLU A 125 -34.45 -11.45 4.36
N ASN A 126 -35.47 -12.22 4.78
CA ASN A 126 -36.43 -12.96 3.95
C ASN A 126 -35.92 -14.22 3.24
N ALA A 127 -34.77 -14.76 3.62
CA ALA A 127 -34.34 -16.07 3.16
C ALA A 127 -35.15 -17.21 3.80
N ASP A 128 -35.15 -18.36 3.11
CA ASP A 128 -35.78 -19.59 3.60
C ASP A 128 -34.99 -20.15 4.80
N GLU A 129 -35.62 -20.19 5.97
CA GLU A 129 -35.00 -20.69 7.21
C GLU A 129 -34.64 -22.17 7.13
N THR A 130 -35.22 -22.94 6.21
CA THR A 130 -34.86 -24.36 6.01
C THR A 130 -33.41 -24.55 5.54
N MET A 131 -32.78 -23.49 5.02
CA MET A 131 -31.37 -23.49 4.64
C MET A 131 -30.42 -23.53 5.84
N LEU A 132 -30.89 -23.23 7.06
CA LEU A 132 -30.07 -23.32 8.26
C LEU A 132 -29.66 -24.78 8.49
N GLY A 133 -28.35 -24.99 8.64
CA GLY A 133 -27.79 -26.31 8.80
C GLY A 133 -27.45 -27.04 7.50
N GLU A 134 -27.78 -26.49 6.34
CA GLU A 134 -27.34 -27.04 5.06
C GLU A 134 -25.85 -26.76 4.82
N LEU A 135 -25.25 -27.55 3.90
CA LEU A 135 -23.87 -27.36 3.48
C LEU A 135 -23.78 -26.22 2.46
N GLY A 136 -23.01 -25.19 2.79
CA GLY A 136 -22.63 -24.10 1.92
C GLY A 136 -21.17 -24.19 1.50
N LYS A 137 -20.82 -23.49 0.41
CA LYS A 137 -19.44 -23.32 -0.04
C LYS A 137 -19.07 -21.86 -0.08
N ILE A 138 -17.89 -21.51 0.43
CA ILE A 138 -17.33 -20.17 0.37
C ILE A 138 -16.00 -20.25 -0.37
N LYS A 139 -15.81 -19.41 -1.39
CA LYS A 139 -14.48 -19.14 -1.93
C LYS A 139 -13.84 -18.05 -1.07
N ALA A 140 -12.67 -18.32 -0.52
CA ALA A 140 -11.92 -17.35 0.25
C ALA A 140 -10.65 -16.93 -0.50
N LEU A 141 -10.39 -15.63 -0.51
CA LEU A 141 -9.13 -15.03 -0.94
C LEU A 141 -8.47 -14.41 0.29
N ILE A 142 -7.22 -14.79 0.55
CA ILE A 142 -6.47 -14.34 1.72
C ILE A 142 -5.24 -13.60 1.25
N HIS A 143 -5.14 -12.33 1.63
CA HIS A 143 -4.01 -11.49 1.31
C HIS A 143 -3.08 -11.52 2.50
N TYR A 144 -1.87 -12.02 2.29
CA TYR A 144 -0.95 -12.27 3.38
C TYR A 144 0.51 -12.00 3.00
N LYS A 145 1.34 -11.98 4.03
CA LYS A 145 2.79 -11.83 3.95
C LYS A 145 3.45 -13.21 4.02
N GLY A 146 4.10 -13.64 2.93
CA GLY A 146 4.86 -14.90 2.89
C GLY A 146 6.31 -14.77 3.37
N GLU A 147 6.98 -13.67 3.02
CA GLU A 147 8.38 -13.40 3.38
C GLU A 147 8.49 -12.14 4.23
N ASP A 148 9.46 -12.10 5.15
CA ASP A 148 9.56 -11.04 6.15
C ASP A 148 10.41 -9.86 5.64
N TYR A 149 9.82 -8.98 4.84
CA TYR A 149 10.41 -7.68 4.51
C TYR A 149 9.71 -6.58 5.31
N HIS A 150 10.46 -5.77 6.05
CA HIS A 150 9.91 -4.68 6.85
C HIS A 150 10.18 -3.36 6.13
N VAL A 151 9.14 -2.78 5.55
CA VAL A 151 9.21 -1.49 4.85
C VAL A 151 8.30 -0.51 5.61
N PRO A 152 8.81 0.17 6.66
CA PRO A 152 7.99 0.91 7.62
C PRO A 152 7.09 1.99 6.98
N TRP A 153 7.59 2.70 5.96
CA TRP A 153 6.82 3.73 5.26
C TRP A 153 5.59 3.14 4.56
N LEU A 154 5.70 1.91 4.03
CA LEU A 154 4.61 1.22 3.37
C LEU A 154 3.54 0.82 4.39
N HIS A 155 3.93 0.44 5.61
CA HIS A 155 2.98 0.21 6.70
C HIS A 155 2.22 1.48 7.10
N MET A 156 2.92 2.61 7.20
CA MET A 156 2.29 3.89 7.56
C MET A 156 1.31 4.37 6.49
N LEU A 157 1.68 4.21 5.22
CA LEU A 157 0.82 4.59 4.10
C LEU A 157 -0.41 3.68 4.00
N GLN A 158 -0.28 2.39 4.31
CA GLN A 158 -1.42 1.47 4.45
C GLN A 158 -2.38 1.95 5.54
N TYR A 159 -1.87 2.26 6.73
CA TYR A 159 -2.71 2.74 7.82
C TYR A 159 -3.37 4.09 7.47
N ALA A 160 -2.66 4.99 6.80
CA ALA A 160 -3.23 6.26 6.33
C ALA A 160 -4.43 6.05 5.39
N PHE A 161 -4.34 5.05 4.50
CA PHE A 161 -5.43 4.67 3.61
C PHE A 161 -6.62 4.05 4.36
N ASP A 162 -6.36 3.19 5.35
CA ASP A 162 -7.42 2.60 6.17
C ASP A 162 -8.17 3.66 6.98
N GLN A 163 -7.46 4.67 7.51
CA GLN A 163 -8.08 5.81 8.18
C GLN A 163 -8.89 6.68 7.22
N LEU A 164 -8.39 6.92 5.99
CA LEU A 164 -9.13 7.64 4.96
C LEU A 164 -10.48 6.98 4.65
N ARG A 165 -10.49 5.64 4.59
CA ARG A 165 -11.70 4.84 4.32
C ARG A 165 -12.66 4.76 5.50
N SER A 166 -12.15 4.96 6.71
CA SER A 166 -12.93 4.93 7.95
C SER A 166 -13.40 6.33 8.37
N ASP A 167 -13.30 7.31 7.47
CA ASP A 167 -13.63 8.73 7.71
C ASP A 167 -12.81 9.43 8.82
N GLU A 168 -11.67 8.84 9.20
CA GLU A 168 -10.72 9.37 10.19
C GLU A 168 -9.67 10.28 9.51
N TYR A 169 -10.16 11.39 8.94
CA TYR A 169 -9.40 12.23 8.00
C TYR A 169 -8.15 12.89 8.60
N LEU A 170 -8.20 13.36 9.85
CA LEU A 170 -7.03 13.95 10.52
C LEU A 170 -5.90 12.93 10.67
N THR A 171 -6.26 11.73 11.14
CA THR A 171 -5.33 10.63 11.35
C THR A 171 -4.73 10.18 10.01
N SER A 172 -5.54 10.15 8.94
CA SER A 172 -5.06 9.87 7.59
C SER A 172 -4.01 10.88 7.10
N ILE A 173 -4.23 12.18 7.31
CA ILE A 173 -3.26 13.23 6.94
C ILE A 173 -1.94 13.03 7.70
N LEU A 174 -2.01 12.82 9.03
CA LEU A 174 -0.82 12.61 9.86
C LEU A 174 -0.03 11.37 9.44
N LEU A 175 -0.71 10.24 9.28
CA LEU A 175 -0.05 8.98 8.90
C LEU A 175 0.55 9.03 7.51
N SER A 176 -0.07 9.77 6.58
CA SER A 176 0.48 10.04 5.25
C SER A 176 1.82 10.77 5.36
N GLU A 177 1.89 11.86 6.13
CA GLU A 177 3.13 12.62 6.31
C GLU A 177 4.21 11.83 7.06
N ILE A 178 3.81 11.03 8.06
CA ILE A 178 4.72 10.10 8.74
C ILE A 178 5.26 9.07 7.75
N ALA A 179 4.46 8.58 6.78
CA ALA A 179 4.94 7.68 5.75
C ALA A 179 6.02 8.33 4.87
N LEU A 180 5.81 9.56 4.40
CA LEU A 180 6.81 10.29 3.62
C LEU A 180 8.09 10.53 4.42
N GLU A 181 7.99 10.99 5.66
CA GLU A 181 9.15 11.21 6.53
C GLU A 181 9.91 9.91 6.79
N THR A 182 9.19 8.82 7.05
CA THR A 182 9.79 7.49 7.26
C THR A 182 10.53 7.00 6.02
N TYR A 183 9.95 7.19 4.83
CA TYR A 183 10.60 6.85 3.56
C TYR A 183 11.89 7.65 3.38
N VAL A 184 11.82 8.97 3.51
CA VAL A 184 12.97 9.87 3.29
C VAL A 184 14.07 9.59 4.32
N ASN A 185 13.73 9.44 5.60
CA ASN A 185 14.70 9.09 6.64
C ASN A 185 15.38 7.74 6.35
N SER A 186 14.62 6.74 5.91
CA SER A 186 15.16 5.43 5.56
C SER A 186 16.14 5.53 4.39
N MET A 187 15.78 6.29 3.36
CA MET A 187 16.63 6.49 2.19
C MET A 187 17.91 7.25 2.52
N LEU A 188 17.81 8.37 3.24
CA LEU A 188 18.98 9.11 3.69
C LEU A 188 19.86 8.24 4.58
N THR A 189 19.28 7.43 5.47
CA THR A 189 20.04 6.50 6.31
C THR A 189 20.83 5.50 5.49
N ILE A 190 20.18 4.86 4.51
CA ILE A 190 20.84 3.89 3.63
C ILE A 190 21.99 4.57 2.89
N GLY A 191 21.74 5.69 2.23
CA GLY A 191 22.75 6.32 1.41
C GLY A 191 23.89 6.97 2.21
N TYR A 192 23.63 7.58 3.37
CA TYR A 192 24.69 8.06 4.24
C TYR A 192 25.54 6.91 4.80
N SER A 193 24.92 5.77 5.08
CA SER A 193 25.65 4.56 5.48
C SER A 193 26.53 4.03 4.33
N GLU A 194 26.03 4.06 3.09
CA GLU A 194 26.78 3.65 1.88
C GLU A 194 28.03 4.51 1.64
N ILE A 195 28.04 5.78 2.07
CA ILE A 195 29.22 6.66 2.00
C ILE A 195 30.08 6.68 3.29
N GLY A 196 29.75 5.82 4.27
CA GLY A 196 30.60 5.57 5.44
C GLY A 196 30.31 6.43 6.68
N LEU A 197 29.18 7.13 6.76
CA LEU A 197 28.78 7.78 8.02
C LEU A 197 28.29 6.73 9.03
N ASP A 198 28.61 6.94 10.30
CA ASP A 198 28.12 6.09 11.38
C ASP A 198 26.65 6.36 11.74
N LYS A 199 25.98 5.37 12.33
CA LYS A 199 24.55 5.41 12.63
C LYS A 199 24.16 6.55 13.58
N ASP A 200 25.01 6.90 14.56
CA ASP A 200 24.70 7.95 15.53
C ASP A 200 24.75 9.32 14.88
N SER A 201 25.75 9.57 14.03
CA SER A 201 25.85 10.80 13.23
C SER A 201 24.66 10.97 12.29
N ILE A 202 24.24 9.88 11.64
CA ILE A 202 23.05 9.88 10.75
C ILE A 202 21.78 10.19 11.55
N SER A 203 21.54 9.50 12.67
CA SER A 203 20.36 9.73 13.52
C SER A 203 20.29 11.19 13.98
N ARG A 204 21.39 11.75 14.49
CA ARG A 204 21.44 13.16 14.92
C ARG A 204 21.16 14.14 13.78
N LEU A 205 21.70 13.88 12.59
CA LEU A 205 21.46 14.71 11.41
C LEU A 205 19.97 14.69 11.01
N LEU A 206 19.37 13.50 10.98
CA LEU A 206 17.97 13.33 10.57
C LEU A 206 16.99 13.81 11.64
N GLU A 207 17.31 13.71 12.92
CA GLU A 207 16.48 14.24 14.00
C GLU A 207 16.48 15.77 14.04
N ALA A 208 17.63 16.40 13.79
CA ALA A 208 17.74 17.86 13.76
C ALA A 208 17.17 18.49 12.48
N GLY A 209 17.20 17.76 11.37
CA GLY A 209 16.75 18.26 10.07
C GLY A 209 15.24 18.46 10.01
N ARG A 210 14.78 19.58 9.46
CA ARG A 210 13.35 19.76 9.14
C ARG A 210 13.00 18.96 7.91
N MET A 211 11.72 18.62 7.75
CA MET A 211 11.28 17.86 6.57
C MET A 211 11.67 18.54 5.24
N HIS A 212 11.60 19.88 5.19
CA HIS A 212 12.06 20.67 4.04
C HIS A 212 13.54 20.42 3.69
N ASP A 213 14.41 20.30 4.69
CA ASP A 213 15.84 20.06 4.50
C ASP A 213 16.08 18.62 4.03
N LYS A 214 15.33 17.67 4.57
CA LYS A 214 15.42 16.25 4.18
C LYS A 214 15.04 16.05 2.71
N VAL A 215 13.86 16.52 2.30
CA VAL A 215 13.31 16.29 0.94
C VAL A 215 14.02 17.08 -0.17
N ASN A 216 14.76 18.13 0.19
CA ASN A 216 15.42 19.01 -0.79
C ASN A 216 16.95 18.89 -0.72
N PRO A 217 17.68 19.63 0.13
CA PRO A 217 19.14 19.61 0.09
C PRO A 217 19.72 18.22 0.39
N LEU A 218 19.19 17.46 1.37
CA LEU A 218 19.79 16.16 1.71
C LEU A 218 19.57 15.13 0.60
N MET A 219 18.33 14.95 0.12
CA MET A 219 18.05 14.05 -1.01
C MET A 219 18.77 14.48 -2.31
N GLN A 220 18.89 15.78 -2.58
CA GLN A 220 19.59 16.28 -3.76
C GLN A 220 21.08 15.94 -3.71
N ASN A 221 21.70 16.16 -2.55
CA ASN A 221 23.14 15.93 -2.38
C ASN A 221 23.48 14.45 -2.53
N LEU A 222 22.59 13.57 -2.06
CA LEU A 222 22.86 12.14 -1.99
C LEU A 222 22.47 11.38 -3.24
N TYR A 223 21.34 11.75 -3.85
CA TYR A 223 20.72 11.02 -4.95
C TYR A 223 20.44 11.89 -6.18
N GLY A 224 20.83 13.17 -6.15
CA GLY A 224 20.57 14.08 -7.27
C GLY A 224 19.09 14.40 -7.50
N VAL A 225 18.21 14.06 -6.55
CA VAL A 225 16.76 14.28 -6.63
C VAL A 225 16.27 15.13 -5.47
N LYS A 226 15.36 16.05 -5.75
CA LYS A 226 14.67 16.88 -4.75
C LYS A 226 13.21 17.02 -5.07
N LEU A 227 12.39 17.32 -4.08
CA LEU A 227 10.98 17.59 -4.30
C LEU A 227 10.75 18.97 -4.94
N GLN A 228 11.54 19.97 -4.59
CA GLN A 228 11.44 21.32 -5.13
C GLN A 228 11.68 21.34 -6.65
N GLY A 229 10.66 21.76 -7.40
CA GLY A 229 10.67 21.76 -8.87
C GLY A 229 9.87 20.60 -9.49
N SER A 230 9.37 19.66 -8.68
CA SER A 230 8.35 18.69 -9.10
C SER A 230 6.95 19.31 -9.08
N ASP A 231 6.02 18.71 -9.83
CA ASP A 231 4.62 19.15 -9.89
C ASP A 231 3.87 19.00 -8.55
N VAL A 232 4.33 18.07 -7.70
CA VAL A 232 3.74 17.84 -6.37
C VAL A 232 4.19 18.88 -5.33
N TRP A 233 5.33 19.55 -5.54
CA TRP A 233 5.93 20.48 -4.57
C TRP A 233 4.95 21.52 -4.05
N GLY A 234 4.23 22.19 -4.96
CA GLY A 234 3.31 23.26 -4.61
C GLY A 234 2.13 22.78 -3.75
N LYS A 235 1.61 21.58 -4.02
CA LYS A 235 0.53 20.96 -3.26
C LYS A 235 1.03 20.51 -1.89
N TRP A 236 2.14 19.80 -1.85
CA TRP A 236 2.69 19.27 -0.60
C TRP A 236 3.15 20.38 0.36
N SER A 237 4.03 21.27 -0.10
CA SER A 237 4.68 22.25 0.77
C SER A 237 3.73 23.31 1.33
N LYS A 238 2.76 23.78 0.54
CA LYS A 238 1.85 24.88 0.91
C LYS A 238 0.52 24.41 1.52
N LYS A 239 0.23 23.10 1.50
CA LYS A 239 -1.03 22.59 2.04
C LYS A 239 -0.78 21.43 2.98
N VAL A 240 -0.27 20.33 2.46
CA VAL A 240 -0.17 19.08 3.23
C VAL A 240 0.76 19.22 4.44
N LEU A 241 1.95 19.78 4.24
CA LEU A 241 2.90 20.03 5.32
C LEU A 241 2.34 21.05 6.34
N GLU A 242 1.62 22.07 5.87
CA GLU A 242 0.97 23.06 6.73
C GLU A 242 -0.13 22.42 7.58
N TRP A 243 -0.99 21.58 6.98
CA TRP A 243 -2.01 20.83 7.70
C TRP A 243 -1.41 19.93 8.76
N ARG A 244 -0.35 19.17 8.44
CA ARG A 244 0.34 18.35 9.44
C ARG A 244 0.83 19.16 10.62
N ASN A 245 1.42 20.33 10.39
CA ASN A 245 1.88 21.20 11.47
C ASN A 245 0.70 21.76 12.27
N GLN A 246 -0.37 22.19 11.61
CA GLN A 246 -1.57 22.69 12.29
C GLN A 246 -2.23 21.61 13.17
N ILE A 247 -2.31 20.37 12.67
CA ILE A 247 -2.85 19.23 13.43
C ILE A 247 -1.94 18.91 14.62
N ALA A 248 -0.62 18.82 14.40
CA ALA A 248 0.36 18.53 15.46
C ALA A 248 0.38 19.60 16.57
N HIS A 249 0.11 20.86 16.23
CA HIS A 249 0.01 21.97 17.19
C HIS A 249 -1.42 22.21 17.70
N GLY A 250 -2.39 21.38 17.32
CA GLY A 250 -3.77 21.46 17.78
C GLY A 250 -4.58 22.65 17.22
N SER A 251 -4.05 23.40 16.26
CA SER A 251 -4.78 24.51 15.62
C SER A 251 -5.77 24.04 14.55
N LYS A 252 -5.59 22.82 14.01
CA LYS A 252 -6.57 22.14 13.15
C LYS A 252 -7.10 20.91 13.86
N VAL A 253 -8.39 20.96 14.22
CA VAL A 253 -9.10 19.91 14.98
C VAL A 253 -10.13 19.14 14.14
N THR A 254 -10.29 19.51 12.87
CA THR A 254 -11.13 18.81 11.88
C THR A 254 -10.46 18.86 10.52
N ALA A 255 -10.70 17.82 9.71
CA ALA A 255 -10.28 17.77 8.31
C ALA A 255 -11.43 17.27 7.43
N THR A 256 -11.47 17.71 6.18
CA THR A 256 -12.44 17.19 5.19
C THR A 256 -11.87 15.98 4.46
N LYS A 257 -12.74 15.21 3.81
CA LYS A 257 -12.36 14.11 2.94
C LYS A 257 -11.39 14.56 1.85
N GLU A 258 -11.66 15.71 1.21
CA GLU A 258 -10.85 16.26 0.13
C GLU A 258 -9.43 16.63 0.60
N GLU A 259 -9.31 17.15 1.83
CA GLU A 259 -8.01 17.44 2.44
C GLU A 259 -7.20 16.15 2.67
N ALA A 260 -7.85 15.10 3.19
CA ALA A 260 -7.21 13.81 3.43
C ALA A 260 -6.82 13.11 2.11
N ILE A 261 -7.67 13.15 1.08
CA ILE A 261 -7.35 12.66 -0.27
C ILE A 261 -6.14 13.41 -0.83
N LEU A 262 -6.15 14.74 -0.79
CA LEU A 262 -5.04 15.53 -1.32
C LEU A 262 -3.73 15.24 -0.59
N ALA A 263 -3.77 15.07 0.74
CA ALA A 263 -2.61 14.71 1.54
C ALA A 263 -2.05 13.34 1.13
N PHE A 264 -2.92 12.33 1.09
CA PHE A 264 -2.55 10.97 0.71
C PHE A 264 -1.94 10.92 -0.70
N GLU A 265 -2.62 11.50 -1.69
CA GLU A 265 -2.13 11.51 -3.07
C GLU A 265 -0.81 12.27 -3.23
N SER A 266 -0.66 13.42 -2.56
CA SER A 266 0.59 14.20 -2.62
C SER A 266 1.76 13.46 -1.97
N VAL A 267 1.51 12.71 -0.90
CA VAL A 267 2.52 11.86 -0.26
C VAL A 267 2.91 10.70 -1.17
N VAL A 268 1.94 10.01 -1.78
CA VAL A 268 2.20 8.95 -2.77
C VAL A 268 3.06 9.49 -3.91
N ASP A 269 2.68 10.63 -4.49
CA ASP A 269 3.45 11.26 -5.57
C ASP A 269 4.87 11.62 -5.13
N SER A 270 5.03 12.16 -3.93
CA SER A 270 6.34 12.56 -3.40
C SER A 270 7.25 11.35 -3.18
N ILE A 271 6.73 10.27 -2.59
CA ILE A 271 7.48 9.03 -2.40
C ILE A 271 7.93 8.46 -3.75
N PHE A 272 7.01 8.34 -4.71
CA PHE A 272 7.34 7.75 -6.02
C PHE A 272 8.26 8.63 -6.86
N HIS A 273 8.17 9.96 -6.75
CA HIS A 273 9.14 10.89 -7.32
C HIS A 273 10.57 10.60 -6.82
N PHE A 274 10.71 10.33 -5.52
CA PHE A 274 12.01 9.94 -4.96
C PHE A 274 12.44 8.53 -5.36
N ILE A 275 11.54 7.54 -5.35
CA ILE A 275 11.87 6.17 -5.77
C ILE A 275 12.42 6.20 -7.19
N GLU A 276 11.72 6.85 -8.12
CA GLU A 276 12.13 6.99 -9.51
C GLU A 276 13.45 7.76 -9.65
N GLY A 277 13.60 8.88 -8.94
CA GLY A 277 14.83 9.67 -8.95
C GLY A 277 16.05 8.89 -8.44
N VAL A 278 15.90 8.14 -7.34
CA VAL A 278 16.95 7.29 -6.76
C VAL A 278 17.30 6.14 -7.69
N ASP A 279 16.31 5.48 -8.28
CA ASP A 279 16.52 4.41 -9.25
C ASP A 279 17.33 4.91 -10.46
N ASN A 280 16.91 6.04 -11.04
CA ASN A 280 17.61 6.68 -12.15
C ASN A 280 19.04 7.10 -11.78
N HIS A 281 19.25 7.58 -10.55
CA HIS A 281 20.60 7.92 -10.06
C HIS A 281 21.49 6.67 -9.97
N ARG A 282 20.98 5.58 -9.41
CA ARG A 282 21.72 4.31 -9.26
C ARG A 282 22.03 3.66 -10.60
N LYS A 283 21.09 3.67 -11.55
CA LYS A 283 21.31 3.21 -12.92
C LYS A 283 22.45 3.97 -13.60
N LYS A 284 22.52 5.30 -13.43
CA LYS A 284 23.63 6.13 -13.94
C LYS A 284 24.99 5.78 -13.31
N GLN A 285 25.00 5.23 -12.10
CA GLN A 285 26.20 4.76 -11.41
C GLN A 285 26.57 3.29 -11.74
N GLY A 286 25.83 2.63 -12.63
CA GLY A 286 26.13 1.26 -13.07
C GLY A 286 25.53 0.17 -12.19
N TYR A 287 24.57 0.48 -11.32
CA TYR A 287 23.80 -0.53 -10.59
C TYR A 287 22.55 -0.92 -11.40
N PRO A 288 22.48 -2.13 -12.00
CA PRO A 288 21.46 -2.48 -12.99
C PRO A 288 20.08 -2.76 -12.37
N ASN A 289 20.01 -3.04 -11.06
CA ASN A 289 18.77 -3.39 -10.38
C ASN A 289 18.27 -2.21 -9.54
N GLY A 290 17.03 -1.79 -9.81
CA GLY A 290 16.34 -0.74 -9.07
C GLY A 290 15.93 -1.13 -7.65
N MET A 291 15.46 -0.15 -6.87
CA MET A 291 15.17 -0.29 -5.43
C MET A 291 14.24 -1.49 -5.11
N PHE A 292 13.28 -1.79 -5.97
CA PHE A 292 12.31 -2.87 -5.78
C PHE A 292 12.90 -4.29 -5.85
N TYR A 293 14.14 -4.47 -6.30
CA TYR A 293 14.81 -5.78 -6.30
C TYR A 293 15.47 -6.14 -4.96
N ARG A 294 15.45 -5.23 -3.97
CA ARG A 294 16.13 -5.40 -2.68
C ARG A 294 15.19 -5.44 -1.47
N THR A 295 13.88 -5.33 -1.69
CA THR A 295 12.82 -5.52 -0.67
C THR A 295 12.15 -6.86 -0.89
#